data_AF-A0A1V3NUV4-F1
#
_entry.id   AF-A0A1V3NUV4-F1
#
_cell.length_a   1.000
_cell.length_b   1.000
_cell.length_c   1.000
_cell.angle_alpha   90.00
_cell.angle_beta   90.00
_cell.angle_gamma   90.00
#
_symmetry.space_group_name_H-M   'P 1'
#
loop_
_entity.id
_entity.type
_entity.pdbx_description
1 polymer ?
#
loop_
_entity_poly.entity_id
_entity_poly.type
_entity_poly.pdbx_seq_one_letter_code
_entity_poly.pdbx_strand_id
1 'polypeptide(L)'
;MPYAVVINLDHEHDSYENCRRLWSTIQSRMIKAGFRLDGRRFVINLPDQEAAELARAVIEGIEQDRDFSHKRIYNHLRDFYGYDVACTQNLMVPPASSIQVREMRRAQ
;
A
#
# COMPACT_ATOMS: atom_id res chain seq x y z
N MET A 1 -10.97 6.85 -8.21
CA MET A 1 -11.03 6.78 -6.73
C MET A 1 -9.63 6.45 -6.24
N PRO A 2 -9.22 6.84 -5.03
CA PRO A 2 -7.88 6.51 -4.54
C PRO A 2 -7.75 4.99 -4.38
N TYR A 3 -6.74 4.41 -5.03
CA TYR A 3 -6.42 2.99 -4.95
C TYR A 3 -5.23 2.80 -4.01
N ALA A 4 -5.31 1.82 -3.12
CA ALA A 4 -4.24 1.48 -2.19
C ALA A 4 -3.56 0.17 -2.59
N VAL A 5 -2.25 0.11 -2.40
CA VAL A 5 -1.41 -1.06 -2.59
C VAL A 5 -0.66 -1.33 -1.28
N VAL A 6 -0.72 -2.57 -0.81
CA VAL A 6 -0.03 -3.06 0.37
C VAL A 6 1.07 -4.00 -0.07
N ILE A 7 2.26 -3.80 0.49
CA ILE A 7 3.44 -4.65 0.27
C ILE A 7 4.03 -4.95 1.64
N ASN A 8 4.08 -6.23 2.02
CA ASN A 8 4.75 -6.68 3.23
C ASN A 8 5.93 -7.58 2.85
N LEU A 9 7.07 -7.39 3.52
CA LEU A 9 8.24 -8.25 3.35
C LEU A 9 8.19 -9.44 4.30
N ASP A 10 8.79 -10.56 3.88
CA ASP A 10 8.96 -11.73 4.71
C ASP A 10 10.16 -11.55 5.66
N HIS A 11 9.89 -10.99 6.83
CA HIS A 11 10.91 -10.80 7.86
C HIS A 11 11.29 -12.09 8.62
N GLU A 12 10.58 -13.20 8.39
CA GLU A 12 10.83 -14.47 9.08
C GLU A 12 11.96 -15.26 8.38
N HIS A 13 12.04 -15.15 7.06
CA HIS A 13 12.99 -15.90 6.23
C HIS A 13 14.16 -15.06 5.69
N ASP A 14 14.19 -13.75 5.95
CA ASP A 14 15.27 -12.85 5.55
C ASP A 14 15.98 -12.16 6.71
N SER A 15 17.22 -11.75 6.43
CA SER A 15 17.93 -10.86 7.35
C SER A 15 17.29 -9.47 7.38
N TYR A 16 17.26 -8.87 8.56
CA TYR A 16 16.76 -7.51 8.76
C TYR A 16 17.39 -6.48 7.82
N GLU A 17 18.71 -6.57 7.58
CA GLU A 17 19.42 -5.67 6.67
C GLU A 17 18.95 -5.79 5.21
N ASN A 18 18.68 -7.02 4.76
CA ASN A 18 18.15 -7.27 3.42
C ASN A 18 16.74 -6.68 3.29
N CYS A 19 15.85 -6.96 4.25
CA CYS A 19 14.50 -6.42 4.24
C CYS A 19 14.52 -4.89 4.25
N ARG A 20 15.38 -4.28 5.08
CA ARG A 20 15.51 -2.81 5.15
C ARG A 20 15.97 -2.22 3.83
N ARG A 21 16.97 -2.82 3.18
CA ARG A 21 17.48 -2.37 1.88
C ARG A 21 16.41 -2.52 0.80
N LEU A 22 15.77 -3.67 0.73
CA LEU A 22 14.71 -3.96 -0.22
C LEU A 22 13.52 -3.01 -0.04
N TRP A 23 13.06 -2.81 1.20
CA TRP A 23 11.98 -1.87 1.51
C TRP A 23 12.31 -0.45 1.04
N SER A 24 13.53 0.02 1.30
CA SER A 24 13.98 1.35 0.84
C SER A 24 13.89 1.51 -0.68
N THR A 25 14.30 0.47 -1.41
CA THR A 25 14.18 0.43 -2.89
C THR A 25 12.73 0.45 -3.34
N ILE A 26 11.88 -0.42 -2.78
CA ILE A 26 10.44 -0.48 -3.10
C ILE A 26 9.79 0.88 -2.84
N GLN A 27 9.99 1.43 -1.64
CA GLN A 27 9.43 2.71 -1.25
C GLN A 27 9.87 3.83 -2.21
N SER A 28 11.16 3.91 -2.53
CA SER A 28 11.68 4.92 -3.45
C SER A 28 11.04 4.82 -4.85
N ARG A 29 10.92 3.60 -5.39
CA ARG A 29 10.37 3.40 -6.74
C ARG A 29 8.87 3.60 -6.80
N MET A 30 8.11 3.14 -5.80
CA MET A 30 6.68 3.40 -5.70
C MET A 30 6.41 4.91 -5.64
N ILE A 31 7.19 5.66 -4.85
CA ILE A 31 7.05 7.13 -4.78
C ILE A 31 7.37 7.77 -6.13
N LYS A 32 8.45 7.35 -6.81
CA LYS A 32 8.81 7.84 -8.14
C LYS A 32 7.74 7.53 -9.20
N ALA A 33 7.03 6.42 -9.07
CA ALA A 33 5.91 6.06 -9.93
C ALA A 33 4.63 6.88 -9.65
N GLY A 34 4.62 7.72 -8.61
CA GLY A 34 3.50 8.61 -8.30
C GLY A 34 2.62 8.14 -7.13
N PHE A 35 2.98 7.05 -6.46
CA PHE A 35 2.30 6.66 -5.21
C PHE A 35 2.74 7.55 -4.05
N ARG A 36 1.82 7.82 -3.14
CA ARG A 36 2.12 8.41 -1.83
C ARG A 36 2.13 7.31 -0.77
N LEU A 37 3.09 7.34 0.14
CA LEU A 37 3.08 6.46 1.31
C LEU A 37 2.14 7.03 2.38
N ASP A 38 1.09 6.29 2.71
CA ASP A 38 0.14 6.57 3.80
C ASP A 38 0.19 5.43 4.83
N GLY A 39 0.96 5.64 5.89
CA GLY A 39 1.29 4.60 6.86
C GLY A 39 2.06 3.46 6.21
N ARG A 40 1.42 2.29 6.07
CA ARG A 40 2.00 1.09 5.42
C ARG A 40 1.49 0.86 3.99
N ARG A 41 0.73 1.80 3.44
CA ARG A 41 0.02 1.64 2.16
C ARG A 41 0.56 2.64 1.16
N PHE A 42 0.74 2.21 -0.08
CA PHE A 42 1.00 3.08 -1.21
C PHE A 42 -0.33 3.46 -1.85
N VAL A 43 -0.66 4.75 -1.87
CA VAL A 43 -1.94 5.25 -2.36
C VAL A 43 -1.72 6.11 -3.60
N ILE A 44 -2.54 5.93 -4.63
CA ILE A 44 -2.50 6.72 -5.86
C ILE A 44 -3.92 7.06 -6.32
N ASN A 45 -4.08 8.16 -7.05
CA ASN A 45 -5.35 8.54 -7.65
C ASN A 45 -5.38 8.16 -9.13
N LEU A 46 -5.44 6.85 -9.40
CA LEU A 46 -5.61 6.26 -10.73
C LEU A 46 -6.74 5.22 -10.67
N PRO A 47 -7.34 4.84 -11.81
CA PRO A 47 -8.23 3.69 -11.88
C PRO A 47 -7.55 2.41 -11.39
N ASP A 48 -8.32 1.52 -10.78
CA ASP A 48 -7.84 0.32 -10.09
C ASP A 48 -6.90 -0.53 -10.95
N GLN A 49 -7.27 -0.76 -12.23
CA GLN A 49 -6.48 -1.55 -13.15
C GLN A 49 -5.14 -0.89 -13.45
N GLU A 50 -5.13 0.40 -13.78
CA GLU A 50 -3.90 1.16 -14.07
C GLU A 50 -2.99 1.24 -12.84
N ALA A 51 -3.56 1.47 -11.66
CA ALA A 51 -2.82 1.51 -10.41
C ALA A 51 -2.18 0.14 -10.09
N ALA A 52 -2.91 -0.96 -10.30
CA ALA A 52 -2.40 -2.31 -10.08
C ALA A 52 -1.31 -2.69 -11.09
N GLU A 53 -1.50 -2.37 -12.37
CA GLU A 53 -0.50 -2.59 -13.43
C GLU A 53 0.78 -1.79 -13.15
N LEU A 54 0.64 -0.52 -12.76
CA LEU A 54 1.77 0.33 -12.42
C LEU A 54 2.55 -0.21 -11.20
N ALA A 55 1.84 -0.65 -10.15
CA ALA A 55 2.50 -1.24 -8.98
C ALA A 55 3.24 -2.54 -9.34
N ARG A 56 2.66 -3.41 -10.18
CA ARG A 56 3.34 -4.61 -10.68
C ARG A 56 4.58 -4.25 -11.49
N ALA A 57 4.47 -3.32 -12.43
CA ALA A 57 5.59 -2.87 -13.24
C ALA A 57 6.75 -2.31 -12.39
N VAL A 58 6.45 -1.62 -11.28
CA VAL A 58 7.48 -1.17 -10.33
C VAL A 58 8.22 -2.34 -9.71
N ILE A 59 7.50 -3.38 -9.24
CA ILE A 59 8.10 -4.55 -8.59
C ILE A 59 8.88 -5.41 -9.59
N GLU A 60 8.32 -5.67 -10.76
CA GLU A 60 8.99 -6.36 -11.87
C GLU A 60 10.26 -5.62 -12.30
N GLY A 61 10.22 -4.29 -12.37
CA GLY A 61 11.39 -3.48 -12.67
C GLY A 61 12.48 -3.53 -11.59
N ILE A 62 12.14 -3.85 -10.34
CA ILE A 62 13.13 -4.12 -9.27
C ILE A 62 13.72 -5.51 -9.45
N GLU A 63 12.91 -6.51 -9.79
CA GLU A 63 13.37 -7.88 -10.04
C GLU A 63 14.38 -7.96 -11.18
N GLN A 64 14.15 -7.18 -12.25
CA GLN A 64 15.02 -7.13 -13.43
C GLN A 64 16.32 -6.34 -13.21
N ASP A 65 16.44 -5.63 -12.08
CA ASP A 65 17.64 -4.84 -11.81
C ASP A 65 18.82 -5.75 -11.43
N ARG A 66 20.00 -5.47 -11.97
CA ARG A 66 21.16 -6.37 -11.89
C ARG A 66 21.62 -6.61 -10.45
N ASP A 67 21.43 -5.63 -9.57
CA ASP A 67 21.71 -5.70 -8.14
C ASP A 67 20.82 -6.70 -7.38
N PHE A 68 19.65 -7.04 -7.94
CA PHE A 68 18.71 -8.05 -7.43
C PHE A 68 18.66 -9.31 -8.29
N SER A 69 19.45 -9.43 -9.35
CA SER A 69 19.39 -10.56 -10.31
C SER A 69 19.63 -11.95 -9.70
N HIS A 70 20.17 -12.04 -8.49
CA HIS A 70 20.33 -13.29 -7.74
C HIS A 70 19.23 -13.55 -6.68
N LYS A 71 18.33 -12.59 -6.46
CA LYS A 71 17.27 -12.61 -5.43
C LYS A 71 15.94 -12.21 -6.06
N ARG A 72 15.13 -13.21 -6.41
CA ARG A 72 13.75 -12.99 -6.89
C ARG A 72 12.97 -12.23 -5.82
N ILE A 73 12.61 -10.98 -6.10
CA ILE A 73 11.92 -10.10 -5.14
C ILE A 73 10.68 -10.77 -4.55
N TYR A 74 9.96 -11.54 -5.36
CA TYR A 74 8.75 -12.26 -4.95
C TYR A 74 8.98 -13.26 -3.81
N ASN A 75 10.18 -13.82 -3.67
CA ASN A 75 10.50 -14.73 -2.55
C ASN A 75 10.61 -13.98 -1.22
N HIS A 76 10.76 -12.66 -1.27
CA HIS A 76 10.92 -11.78 -0.11
C HIS A 76 9.62 -11.03 0.21
N LEU A 77 8.55 -11.24 -0.55
CA LEU A 77 7.24 -10.64 -0.34
C LEU A 77 6.34 -11.63 0.41
N ARG A 78 5.81 -11.21 1.55
CA ARG A 78 4.77 -11.94 2.28
C ARG A 78 3.38 -11.63 1.72
N ASP A 79 3.10 -10.35 1.52
CA ASP A 79 1.82 -9.89 1.00
C ASP A 79 2.05 -8.86 -0.11
N PHE A 80 1.30 -8.99 -1.20
CA PHE A 80 1.24 -7.98 -2.25
C PHE A 80 -0.15 -7.93 -2.87
N TYR A 81 -0.93 -6.92 -2.51
CA TYR A 81 -2.31 -6.76 -2.98
C TYR A 81 -2.71 -5.30 -3.04
N GLY A 82 -3.79 -5.00 -3.77
CA GLY A 82 -4.39 -3.67 -3.80
C GLY A 82 -5.89 -3.72 -3.61
N TYR A 83 -6.47 -2.56 -3.30
CA TYR A 83 -7.90 -2.42 -3.03
C TYR A 83 -8.34 -0.96 -3.16
N ASP A 84 -9.63 -0.73 -3.43
CA ASP A 84 -10.22 0.60 -3.42
C ASP A 84 -10.31 1.13 -1.98
N VAL A 85 -9.71 2.30 -1.74
CA VAL A 85 -9.73 2.93 -0.41
C VAL A 85 -11.15 3.23 0.05
N ALA A 86 -12.11 3.44 -0.85
CA ALA A 86 -13.51 3.65 -0.51
C ALA A 86 -14.14 2.45 0.23
N CYS A 87 -13.59 1.24 0.07
CA CYS A 87 -14.01 0.05 0.80
C CYS A 87 -13.40 -0.05 2.21
N THR A 88 -12.57 0.92 2.63
CA THR A 88 -11.94 0.90 3.97
C THR A 88 -12.92 1.38 5.04
N GLN A 89 -13.15 0.55 6.05
CA GLN A 89 -13.89 0.95 7.25
C GLN A 89 -12.94 1.19 8.42
N ASN A 90 -13.08 2.35 9.10
CA ASN A 90 -12.38 2.60 10.35
C ASN A 90 -13.12 1.95 11.51
N LEU A 91 -12.53 0.90 12.11
CA LEU A 91 -13.12 0.15 13.22
C LEU A 91 -12.90 0.79 14.60
N MET A 92 -12.08 1.85 14.68
CA MET A 92 -11.91 2.63 15.92
C MET A 92 -13.07 3.59 16.18
N VAL A 93 -13.93 3.80 15.17
CA VAL A 93 -15.15 4.60 15.30
C VAL A 93 -16.36 3.69 15.10
N PRO A 94 -17.47 3.93 15.83
CA PRO A 94 -18.72 3.24 15.54
C PRO A 94 -19.07 3.41 14.05
N PRO A 95 -19.69 2.41 13.42
CA PRO A 95 -20.14 2.55 12.04
C PRO A 95 -21.06 3.76 11.92
N ALA A 96 -20.98 4.49 10.81
CA ALA A 96 -21.79 5.69 10.61
C ALA A 96 -23.29 5.44 10.79
N SER A 97 -23.76 4.22 10.46
CA SER A 97 -25.13 3.76 10.69
C SER A 97 -25.55 3.69 12.16
N SER A 98 -24.61 3.68 13.11
CA SER A 98 -24.87 3.66 14.55
C SER A 98 -24.80 5.03 15.22
N ILE A 99 -24.39 6.07 14.49
CA ILE A 99 -24.26 7.42 15.04
C ILE A 99 -25.64 8.10 15.00
N GLN A 100 -26.31 8.18 16.16
CA GLN A 100 -27.55 8.94 16.29
C GLN A 100 -27.25 10.44 16.43
N VAL A 101 -27.46 11.21 15.37
CA VAL A 101 -27.36 12.67 15.40
C VAL A 101 -28.70 13.23 15.88
N ARG A 102 -28.70 13.85 17.07
CA ARG A 102 -29.84 14.67 17.54
C ARG A 102 -29.56 16.13 17.25
N GLU A 103 -30.35 16.75 16.38
CA GLU A 103 -30.36 18.20 16.23
C GLU A 103 -30.83 18.85 17.53
N MET A 104 -29.95 19.62 18.17
CA MET A 104 -30.37 20.50 19.25
C MET A 104 -31.02 21.74 18.64
N ARG A 105 -32.33 21.88 18.80
CA ARG A 105 -33.03 23.13 18.52
C ARG A 105 -32.46 24.22 19.45
N ARG A 106 -31.91 25.28 18.87
CA ARG A 106 -31.59 26.49 19.62
C ARG A 106 -32.90 27.07 20.17
N ALA A 107 -32.96 27.28 21.49
CA ALA A 107 -34.04 28.03 22.11
C ALA A 107 -34.06 29.44 21.50
N GLN A 108 -35.25 29.85 21.04
CA GLN A 108 -35.53 31.21 20.56
C GLN A 108 -35.55 32.19 21.73
#